data_AF-A0A166E4S8-F1
#
_entry.id   AF-A0A166E4S8-F1
#
_cell.length_a   1.000
_cell.length_b   1.000
_cell.length_c   1.000
_cell.angle_alpha   90.00
_cell.angle_beta   90.00
_cell.angle_gamma   90.00
#
_symmetry.space_group_name_H-M   'P 1'
#
loop_
_entity.id
_entity.type
_entity.pdbx_description
1 polymer ?
#
loop_
_entity_poly.entity_id
_entity_poly.type
_entity_poly.pdbx_seq_one_letter_code
_entity_poly.pdbx_strand_id
1 'polypeptide(L)'
;MQRAVRLVLSRRPPSHSQPLNVRSYGATRRPRRVEPRAQDLSARFQQLERTLRTKEALTDQLADTDHVRSSTVLDLAQDNQPRRVVKPTRTFHGLIIPDKPSEPEADECCMSGCAVCVYDLYDESLQSYKESLQSIRASLTKMNVPESDWPADIRTVSAPSKPAREKSVTLSAFEEMERQLAEKRTQKATNAG
;
A
#
# COMPACT_ATOMS: atom_id res chain seq x y z
N MET A 1 44.79 31.22 82.22
CA MET A 1 43.72 30.21 82.39
C MET A 1 42.46 30.71 81.67
N GLN A 2 42.02 29.91 80.69
CA GLN A 2 40.70 29.82 79.99
C GLN A 2 39.95 31.11 79.60
N ARG A 3 39.95 31.41 78.28
CA ARG A 3 39.01 32.32 77.60
C ARG A 3 37.72 31.54 77.29
N ALA A 4 36.59 31.95 77.84
CA ALA A 4 35.28 31.35 77.59
C ALA A 4 34.66 31.88 76.29
N VAL A 5 34.28 30.96 75.40
CA VAL A 5 33.55 31.19 74.15
C VAL A 5 32.06 31.36 74.50
N ARG A 6 31.44 32.50 74.12
CA ARG A 6 29.99 32.70 74.23
C ARG A 6 29.30 32.07 73.02
N LEU A 7 28.63 30.94 73.23
CA LEU A 7 27.70 30.34 72.27
C LEU A 7 26.34 31.06 72.36
N VAL A 8 25.85 31.54 71.22
CA VAL A 8 24.52 32.12 71.06
C VAL A 8 23.50 30.99 70.98
N LEU A 9 22.68 30.81 72.01
CA LEU A 9 21.56 29.87 71.97
C LEU A 9 20.37 30.50 71.20
N SER A 10 20.05 29.90 70.04
CA SER A 10 18.82 30.15 69.30
C SER A 10 17.57 29.85 70.12
N ARG A 11 16.65 30.81 70.17
CA ARG A 11 15.34 30.67 70.84
C ARG A 11 14.45 29.68 70.07
N ARG A 12 13.94 28.66 70.77
CA ARG A 12 12.87 27.76 70.29
C ARG A 12 11.53 28.51 70.20
N PRO A 13 10.73 28.36 69.13
CA PRO A 13 9.35 28.84 69.09
C PRO A 13 8.40 27.87 69.83
N PRO A 14 7.25 28.36 70.35
CA PRO A 14 6.34 27.56 71.16
C PRO A 14 5.48 26.58 70.34
N SER A 15 5.15 25.47 71.00
CA SER A 15 4.35 24.34 70.54
C SER A 15 2.89 24.71 70.26
N HIS A 16 2.45 24.51 69.02
CA HIS A 16 1.03 24.56 68.66
C HIS A 16 0.44 23.15 68.79
N SER A 17 -0.39 22.94 69.81
CA SER A 17 -1.18 21.71 69.99
C SER A 17 -2.20 21.57 68.85
N GLN A 18 -2.17 20.45 68.14
CA GLN A 18 -3.19 20.09 67.15
C GLN A 18 -4.33 19.31 67.83
N PRO A 19 -5.61 19.64 67.60
CA PRO A 19 -6.70 18.77 68.00
C PRO A 19 -6.84 17.59 67.03
N LEU A 20 -7.03 16.40 67.59
CA LEU A 20 -7.31 15.16 66.86
C LEU A 20 -8.67 15.28 66.15
N ASN A 21 -8.65 15.33 64.82
CA ASN A 21 -9.86 15.31 64.01
C ASN A 21 -10.40 13.87 63.94
N VAL A 22 -11.43 13.58 64.73
CA VAL A 22 -12.14 12.30 64.71
C VAL A 22 -12.90 12.20 63.38
N ARG A 23 -12.41 11.36 62.50
CA ARG A 23 -12.96 11.13 61.15
C ARG A 23 -14.27 10.34 61.29
N SER A 24 -15.40 11.04 61.24
CA SER A 24 -16.71 10.41 61.09
C SER A 24 -16.83 9.78 59.70
N TYR A 25 -17.10 8.48 59.63
CA TYR A 25 -17.37 7.77 58.39
C TYR A 25 -18.81 8.03 57.96
N GLY A 26 -19.04 9.19 57.33
CA GLY A 26 -20.31 9.58 56.73
C GLY A 26 -20.34 9.30 55.23
N ALA A 27 -21.28 8.43 54.83
CA ALA A 27 -21.96 8.32 53.53
C ALA A 27 -21.14 8.39 52.23
N THR A 28 -21.28 7.32 51.43
CA THR A 28 -20.75 7.17 50.06
C THR A 28 -21.14 8.31 49.12
N ARG A 29 -20.23 9.29 48.91
CA ARG A 29 -20.31 10.19 47.76
C ARG A 29 -19.75 9.47 46.53
N ARG A 30 -20.59 9.30 45.50
CA ARG A 30 -20.15 8.85 44.17
C ARG A 30 -19.02 9.77 43.67
N PRO A 31 -17.91 9.23 43.12
CA PRO A 31 -16.84 10.06 42.60
C PRO A 31 -17.40 10.97 41.48
N ARG A 32 -17.14 12.27 41.59
CA ARG A 32 -17.46 13.25 40.56
C ARG A 32 -16.69 12.85 39.30
N ARG A 33 -17.41 12.67 38.18
CA ARG A 33 -16.78 12.45 36.86
C ARG A 33 -15.78 13.59 36.64
N VAL A 34 -14.49 13.27 36.57
CA VAL A 34 -13.47 14.20 36.08
C VAL A 34 -13.78 14.34 34.60
N GLU A 35 -14.43 15.44 34.22
CA GLU A 35 -14.59 15.77 32.81
C GLU A 35 -13.21 15.80 32.17
N PRO A 36 -12.99 15.15 31.01
CA PRO A 36 -11.75 15.25 30.27
C PRO A 36 -11.46 16.74 30.09
N ARG A 37 -10.35 17.20 30.68
CA ARG A 37 -9.90 18.59 30.56
C ARG A 37 -9.86 18.89 29.07
N ALA A 38 -10.72 19.81 28.61
CA ALA A 38 -10.80 20.18 27.20
C ALA A 38 -9.37 20.44 26.72
N GLN A 39 -8.89 19.63 25.78
CA GLN A 39 -7.55 19.82 25.22
C GLN A 39 -7.53 21.23 24.64
N ASP A 40 -6.53 22.03 24.99
CA ASP A 40 -6.39 23.39 24.48
C ASP A 40 -6.14 23.30 22.96
N LEU A 41 -7.21 23.49 22.19
CA LEU A 41 -7.18 23.42 20.73
C LEU A 41 -6.23 24.48 20.16
N SER A 42 -6.07 25.59 20.86
CA SER A 42 -5.14 26.67 20.53
C SER A 42 -3.69 26.20 20.60
N ALA A 43 -3.32 25.46 21.65
CA ALA A 43 -1.97 24.90 21.79
C ALA A 43 -1.68 23.83 20.72
N ARG A 44 -2.66 22.97 20.43
CA ARG A 44 -2.54 21.95 19.37
C ARG A 44 -2.43 22.60 17.98
N PHE A 45 -3.19 23.66 17.74
CA PHE A 45 -3.15 24.43 16.50
C PHE A 45 -1.78 25.11 16.31
N GLN A 46 -1.24 25.79 17.33
CA GLN A 46 0.09 26.39 17.27
C GLN A 46 1.20 25.36 17.02
N GLN A 47 1.07 24.16 17.60
CA GLN A 47 2.01 23.08 17.34
C GLN A 47 1.92 22.58 15.89
N LEU A 48 0.70 22.43 15.35
CA LEU A 48 0.47 22.11 13.94
C LEU A 48 1.06 23.18 13.01
N GLU A 49 0.82 24.47 13.27
CA GLU A 49 1.39 25.55 12.47
C GLU A 49 2.92 25.54 12.49
N ARG A 50 3.55 25.32 13.65
CA ARG A 50 5.01 25.17 13.73
C ARG A 50 5.49 23.98 12.89
N THR A 51 4.82 22.84 13.00
CA THR A 51 5.21 21.63 12.23
C THR A 51 5.04 21.81 10.72
N LEU A 52 4.00 22.53 10.30
CA LEU A 52 3.78 22.85 8.89
C LEU A 52 4.84 23.82 8.37
N ARG A 53 5.17 24.89 9.11
CA ARG A 53 6.25 25.81 8.72
C ARG A 53 7.62 25.12 8.64
N THR A 54 7.92 24.22 9.57
CA THR A 54 9.16 23.42 9.50
C THR A 54 9.14 22.43 8.35
N LYS A 55 7.97 21.86 8.03
CA LYS A 55 7.81 20.94 6.90
C LYS A 55 7.98 21.69 5.57
N GLU A 56 7.39 22.88 5.45
CA GLU A 56 7.54 23.76 4.28
C GLU A 56 9.02 24.16 4.08
N ALA A 57 9.69 24.60 5.15
CA ALA A 57 11.13 24.88 5.09
C ALA A 57 11.97 23.65 4.71
N LEU A 58 11.58 22.45 5.15
CA LEU A 58 12.22 21.20 4.75
C LEU A 58 11.94 20.83 3.29
N THR A 59 10.73 21.09 2.78
CA THR A 59 10.42 20.84 1.36
C THR A 59 11.18 21.80 0.45
N ASP A 60 11.37 23.05 0.87
CA ASP A 60 12.19 24.02 0.14
C ASP A 60 13.66 23.59 0.14
N GLN A 61 14.19 23.15 1.29
CA GLN A 61 15.54 22.57 1.38
C GLN A 61 15.69 21.32 0.50
N LEU A 62 14.67 20.46 0.43
CA LEU A 62 14.70 19.27 -0.42
C LEU A 62 14.71 19.64 -1.92
N ALA A 63 13.89 20.63 -2.32
CA ALA A 63 13.87 21.15 -3.69
C ALA A 63 15.24 21.75 -4.09
N ASP A 64 15.91 22.45 -3.17
CA ASP A 64 17.26 22.96 -3.38
C ASP A 64 18.30 21.81 -3.46
N THR A 65 18.15 20.76 -2.63
CA THR A 65 19.06 19.60 -2.68
C THR A 65 18.90 18.77 -3.94
N ASP A 66 17.71 18.68 -4.54
CA ASP A 66 17.50 17.98 -5.80
C ASP A 66 18.20 18.66 -6.98
N HIS A 67 18.46 19.97 -6.89
CA HIS A 67 19.27 20.69 -7.89
C HIS A 67 20.78 20.38 -7.76
N VAL A 68 21.26 20.06 -6.56
CA VAL A 68 22.66 19.70 -6.29
C VAL A 68 22.92 18.20 -6.46
N ARG A 69 21.91 17.35 -6.25
CA ARG A 69 21.99 15.87 -6.32
C ARG A 69 22.23 15.31 -7.72
N SER A 70 22.26 16.16 -8.74
CA SER A 70 22.80 15.81 -10.06
C SER A 70 24.34 15.70 -10.09
N SER A 71 25.05 16.01 -9.00
CA SER A 71 26.53 16.12 -9.04
C SER A 71 27.35 15.34 -8.02
N THR A 72 26.76 14.67 -7.01
CA THR A 72 27.58 13.86 -6.07
C THR A 72 26.89 12.57 -5.67
N VAL A 73 27.42 11.47 -6.22
CA VAL A 73 27.26 10.11 -5.70
C VAL A 73 28.13 9.95 -4.45
N LEU A 74 27.68 9.10 -3.52
CA LEU A 74 28.24 8.71 -2.21
C LEU A 74 27.81 9.56 -1.00
N ASP A 75 26.89 9.02 -0.19
CA ASP A 75 27.28 8.54 1.14
C ASP A 75 26.28 7.52 1.71
N LEU A 76 26.82 6.58 2.49
CA LEU A 76 26.13 5.47 3.15
C LEU A 76 25.52 5.91 4.49
N ALA A 77 24.24 5.61 4.71
CA ALA A 77 23.67 5.53 6.07
C ALA A 77 22.53 4.51 6.13
N GLN A 78 22.66 3.56 7.06
CA GLN A 78 21.69 2.54 7.43
C GLN A 78 20.30 3.14 7.68
N ASP A 79 19.31 2.66 6.92
CA ASP A 79 17.91 2.82 7.23
C ASP A 79 17.28 1.42 7.29
N ASN A 80 16.91 0.97 8.50
CA ASN A 80 16.23 -0.31 8.73
C ASN A 80 14.71 -0.16 8.58
N GLN A 81 14.31 0.50 7.50
CA GLN A 81 12.92 0.49 7.04
C GLN A 81 12.71 -0.79 6.22
N PRO A 82 11.54 -1.45 6.29
CA PRO A 82 11.21 -2.49 5.33
C PRO A 82 11.26 -1.83 3.96
N ARG A 83 12.32 -2.10 3.20
CA ARG A 83 12.49 -1.60 1.84
C ARG A 83 11.23 -2.01 1.09
N ARG A 84 10.38 -1.03 0.75
CA ARG A 84 9.30 -1.26 -0.20
C ARG A 84 9.97 -1.88 -1.41
N VAL A 85 9.59 -3.12 -1.73
CA VAL A 85 10.04 -3.79 -2.94
C VAL A 85 9.38 -3.02 -4.08
N VAL A 86 10.07 -2.00 -4.58
CA VAL A 86 9.65 -1.28 -5.77
C VAL A 86 9.88 -2.25 -6.92
N LYS A 87 8.78 -2.77 -7.49
CA LYS A 87 8.86 -3.58 -8.70
C LYS A 87 9.59 -2.76 -9.78
N PRO A 88 10.55 -3.35 -10.52
CA PRO A 88 11.31 -2.62 -11.51
C PRO A 88 10.39 -2.15 -12.64
N THR A 89 10.14 -0.85 -12.70
CA THR A 89 9.32 -0.25 -13.75
C THR A 89 10.05 -0.35 -15.09
N ARG A 90 9.45 -1.03 -16.07
CA ARG A 90 10.03 -1.20 -17.40
C ARG A 90 9.87 0.08 -18.22
N THR A 91 10.98 0.63 -18.69
CA THR A 91 11.00 1.81 -19.56
C THR A 91 11.31 1.43 -21.01
N PHE A 92 10.65 2.07 -21.96
CA PHE A 92 10.83 1.87 -23.41
C PHE A 92 10.77 3.21 -24.12
N HIS A 93 11.83 3.61 -24.82
CA HIS A 93 11.97 4.95 -25.43
C HIS A 93 11.62 6.12 -24.48
N GLY A 94 11.99 6.01 -23.20
CA GLY A 94 11.67 7.01 -22.18
C GLY A 94 10.22 7.02 -21.70
N LEU A 95 9.37 6.14 -22.24
CA LEU A 95 8.00 5.91 -21.78
C LEU A 95 8.00 4.79 -20.74
N ILE A 96 7.27 4.98 -19.65
CA ILE A 96 7.07 3.97 -18.62
C ILE A 96 5.93 3.06 -19.08
N ILE A 97 6.23 1.76 -19.23
CA ILE A 97 5.21 0.76 -19.51
C ILE A 97 4.67 0.26 -18.17
N PRO A 98 3.37 0.43 -17.87
CA PRO A 98 2.78 -0.13 -16.66
C PRO A 98 2.81 -1.66 -16.72
N ASP A 99 2.88 -2.32 -15.57
CA ASP A 99 2.72 -3.77 -15.50
C ASP A 99 1.23 -4.14 -15.53
N LYS A 100 0.91 -5.30 -16.11
CA LYS A 100 -0.45 -5.84 -16.06
C LYS A 100 -0.84 -6.11 -14.59
N PRO A 101 -2.02 -5.66 -14.13
CA PRO A 101 -2.50 -6.01 -12.79
C PRO A 101 -2.64 -7.52 -12.63
N SER A 102 -2.32 -8.02 -11.44
CA SER A 102 -2.50 -9.44 -11.10
C SER A 102 -3.97 -9.74 -10.91
N GLU A 103 -4.40 -10.89 -11.42
CA GLU A 103 -5.74 -11.42 -11.15
C GLU A 103 -5.88 -11.70 -9.65
N PRO A 104 -6.99 -11.30 -9.01
CA PRO A 104 -7.21 -11.56 -7.59
C PRO A 104 -7.40 -13.06 -7.35
N GLU A 105 -6.95 -13.53 -6.20
CA GLU A 105 -7.10 -14.94 -5.81
C GLU A 105 -8.54 -15.22 -5.36
N ALA A 106 -8.98 -16.49 -5.48
CA ALA A 106 -10.33 -16.88 -5.07
C ALA A 106 -10.58 -16.61 -3.58
N ASP A 107 -9.55 -16.71 -2.75
CA ASP A 107 -9.60 -16.49 -1.30
C ASP A 107 -9.81 -15.00 -0.93
N GLU A 108 -9.48 -14.07 -1.84
CA GLU A 108 -9.74 -12.63 -1.65
C GLU A 108 -11.22 -12.27 -1.92
N CYS A 109 -11.94 -13.13 -2.65
CA CYS A 109 -13.36 -12.98 -2.86
C CYS A 109 -14.13 -13.47 -1.64
N CYS A 110 -14.74 -12.55 -0.90
CA CYS A 110 -15.53 -12.88 0.29
C CYS A 110 -16.80 -13.72 0.00
N MET A 111 -17.25 -13.79 -1.26
CA MET A 111 -18.46 -14.51 -1.73
C MET A 111 -19.79 -14.18 -1.01
N SER A 112 -19.78 -13.27 -0.02
CA SER A 112 -20.94 -12.92 0.79
C SER A 112 -21.50 -11.52 0.49
N GLY A 113 -21.07 -10.90 -0.61
CA GLY A 113 -21.52 -9.56 -1.03
C GLY A 113 -20.88 -8.42 -0.22
N CYS A 114 -19.57 -8.22 -0.37
CA CYS A 114 -18.90 -7.04 0.16
C CYS A 114 -19.39 -5.75 -0.52
N ALA A 115 -19.22 -4.62 0.16
CA ALA A 115 -19.56 -3.30 -0.39
C ALA A 115 -18.75 -2.92 -1.64
N VAL A 116 -17.54 -3.47 -1.79
CA VAL A 116 -16.68 -3.34 -2.98
C VAL A 116 -16.22 -4.74 -3.38
N CYS A 117 -16.44 -5.11 -4.63
CA CYS A 117 -15.99 -6.39 -5.17
C CYS A 117 -14.52 -6.29 -5.61
N VAL A 118 -13.70 -7.27 -5.25
CA VAL A 118 -12.29 -7.31 -5.66
C VAL A 118 -12.17 -7.42 -7.18
N TYR A 119 -13.11 -8.13 -7.83
CA TYR A 119 -13.13 -8.23 -9.29
C TYR A 119 -13.46 -6.90 -9.97
N ASP A 120 -14.31 -6.07 -9.38
CA ASP A 120 -14.61 -4.74 -9.92
C ASP A 120 -13.36 -3.85 -9.85
N LEU A 121 -12.63 -3.87 -8.73
CA LEU A 121 -11.36 -3.16 -8.60
C LEU A 121 -10.31 -3.66 -9.60
N TYR A 122 -10.27 -4.97 -9.83
CA TYR A 122 -9.40 -5.56 -10.84
C TYR A 122 -9.79 -5.07 -12.25
N ASP A 123 -11.07 -5.06 -12.59
CA ASP A 123 -11.54 -4.59 -13.89
C ASP A 123 -11.26 -3.10 -14.11
N GLU A 124 -11.43 -2.25 -13.09
CA GLU A 124 -11.02 -0.84 -13.13
C GLU A 124 -9.52 -0.70 -13.37
N SER A 125 -8.70 -1.48 -12.66
CA SER A 125 -7.24 -1.46 -12.85
C SER A 125 -6.84 -1.94 -14.25
N LEU A 126 -7.55 -2.92 -14.81
CA LEU A 126 -7.35 -3.40 -16.18
C LEU A 126 -7.73 -2.34 -17.21
N GLN A 127 -8.80 -1.59 -16.97
CA GLN A 127 -9.22 -0.50 -17.86
C GLN A 127 -8.15 0.60 -17.89
N SER A 128 -7.70 1.06 -16.73
CA SER A 128 -6.62 2.05 -16.61
C SER A 128 -5.32 1.58 -17.27
N TYR A 129 -4.98 0.29 -17.12
CA TYR A 129 -3.84 -0.31 -17.81
C TYR A 129 -3.99 -0.23 -19.34
N LYS A 130 -5.17 -0.59 -19.88
CA LYS A 130 -5.43 -0.54 -21.34
C LYS A 130 -5.34 0.89 -21.88
N GLU A 131 -5.88 1.87 -21.16
CA GLU A 131 -5.79 3.29 -21.52
C GLU A 131 -4.34 3.78 -21.56
N SER A 132 -3.54 3.38 -20.56
CA SER A 132 -2.12 3.68 -20.51
C SER A 132 -1.36 3.07 -21.68
N LEU A 133 -1.69 1.83 -22.07
CA LEU A 133 -1.11 1.23 -23.27
C LEU A 133 -1.51 1.97 -24.55
N GLN A 134 -2.75 2.43 -24.66
CA GLN A 134 -3.19 3.20 -25.83
C GLN A 134 -2.42 4.52 -25.96
N SER A 135 -2.20 5.24 -24.85
CA SER A 135 -1.43 6.49 -24.87
C SER A 135 0.04 6.26 -25.23
N ILE A 136 0.65 5.17 -24.75
CA ILE A 136 2.01 4.76 -25.11
C ILE A 136 2.08 4.43 -26.60
N ARG A 137 1.15 3.62 -27.12
CA ARG A 137 1.08 3.29 -28.54
C ARG A 137 0.96 4.54 -29.41
N ALA A 138 0.08 5.47 -29.05
CA ALA A 138 -0.08 6.75 -29.74
C ALA A 138 1.21 7.60 -29.72
N SER A 139 1.96 7.54 -28.62
CA SER A 139 3.26 8.22 -28.51
C SER A 139 4.33 7.55 -29.39
N LEU A 140 4.36 6.23 -29.45
CA LEU A 140 5.29 5.46 -30.29
C LEU A 140 5.02 5.66 -31.78
N THR A 141 3.74 5.68 -32.19
CA THR A 141 3.38 5.98 -33.59
C THR A 141 3.74 7.41 -33.96
N LYS A 142 3.56 8.37 -33.04
CA LYS A 142 4.02 9.76 -33.25
C LYS A 142 5.54 9.87 -33.40
N MET A 143 6.30 9.01 -32.70
CA MET A 143 7.76 8.91 -32.84
C MET A 143 8.20 8.06 -34.05
N ASN A 144 7.25 7.59 -34.86
CA ASN A 144 7.49 6.79 -36.07
C ASN A 144 8.24 5.47 -35.79
N VAL A 145 8.04 4.88 -34.60
CA VAL A 145 8.61 3.57 -34.24
C VAL A 145 7.71 2.46 -34.78
N PRO A 146 8.21 1.55 -35.64
CA PRO A 146 7.40 0.48 -36.23
C PRO A 146 6.95 -0.54 -35.17
N GLU A 147 5.77 -1.14 -35.37
CA GLU A 147 5.16 -2.08 -34.40
C GLU A 147 6.00 -3.36 -34.18
N SER A 148 6.90 -3.69 -35.12
CA SER A 148 7.85 -4.81 -35.01
C SER A 148 8.80 -4.67 -33.83
N ASP A 149 9.13 -3.44 -33.46
CA ASP A 149 10.16 -3.12 -32.47
C ASP A 149 9.54 -2.95 -31.07
N TRP A 150 8.22 -2.90 -31.00
CA TRP A 150 7.50 -2.77 -29.74
C TRP A 150 7.63 -4.08 -28.95
N PRO A 151 7.71 -4.04 -27.61
CA PRO A 151 7.67 -5.25 -26.80
C PRO A 151 6.35 -6.01 -26.99
N ALA A 152 6.39 -7.34 -26.89
CA ALA A 152 5.24 -8.22 -27.16
C ALA A 152 3.97 -7.83 -26.37
N ASP A 153 4.13 -7.33 -25.15
CA ASP A 153 3.06 -6.97 -24.23
C ASP A 153 2.20 -5.79 -24.73
N ILE A 154 2.77 -4.91 -25.57
CA ILE A 154 2.09 -3.72 -26.08
C ILE A 154 1.71 -3.82 -27.56
N ARG A 155 2.10 -4.87 -28.29
CA ARG A 155 1.70 -5.07 -29.70
C ARG A 155 0.18 -5.20 -29.82
N THR A 156 -0.39 -4.69 -30.90
CA THR A 156 -1.83 -4.86 -31.21
C THR A 156 -2.08 -6.25 -31.77
N VAL A 157 -1.15 -6.73 -32.59
CA VAL A 157 -1.08 -8.10 -33.07
C VAL A 157 -0.23 -8.88 -32.07
N SER A 158 -0.84 -9.35 -30.98
CA SER A 158 -0.20 -10.37 -30.15
C SER A 158 0.09 -11.55 -31.07
N ALA A 159 1.37 -11.80 -31.36
CA ALA A 159 1.77 -13.11 -31.85
C ALA A 159 1.13 -14.16 -30.92
N PRO A 160 0.56 -15.25 -31.45
CA PRO A 160 -0.16 -16.22 -30.64
C PRO A 160 0.76 -16.74 -29.54
N SER A 161 0.58 -16.24 -28.32
CA SER A 161 1.35 -16.61 -27.14
C SER A 161 0.73 -17.89 -26.57
N LYS A 162 1.00 -18.97 -27.30
CA LYS A 162 0.95 -20.41 -26.99
C LYS A 162 0.71 -21.08 -28.34
N PRO A 163 1.52 -22.08 -28.74
CA PRO A 163 1.16 -22.87 -29.91
C PRO A 163 -0.24 -23.41 -29.66
N ALA A 164 -1.09 -23.30 -30.68
CA ALA A 164 -2.36 -23.99 -30.73
C ALA A 164 -2.15 -25.37 -30.12
N ARG A 165 -2.92 -25.70 -29.06
CA ARG A 165 -2.91 -27.02 -28.44
C ARG A 165 -2.82 -28.05 -29.56
N GLU A 166 -1.66 -28.70 -29.69
CA GLU A 166 -1.58 -29.98 -30.36
C GLU A 166 -2.72 -30.79 -29.79
N LYS A 167 -3.68 -31.19 -30.65
CA LYS A 167 -4.86 -31.93 -30.21
C LYS A 167 -4.31 -33.07 -29.35
N SER A 168 -4.60 -33.05 -28.06
CA SER A 168 -4.03 -34.03 -27.14
C SER A 168 -4.36 -35.42 -27.69
N VAL A 169 -3.48 -36.39 -27.53
CA VAL A 169 -3.67 -37.77 -28.02
C VAL A 169 -5.07 -38.31 -27.70
N THR A 170 -5.65 -37.86 -26.58
CA THR A 170 -7.03 -38.12 -26.16
C THR A 170 -8.13 -37.54 -27.07
N LEU A 171 -7.96 -36.34 -27.64
CA LEU A 171 -8.91 -35.72 -28.57
C LEU A 171 -8.83 -36.35 -29.98
N SER A 172 -7.64 -36.76 -30.43
CA SER A 172 -7.48 -37.48 -31.71
C SER A 172 -8.15 -38.85 -31.70
N ALA A 173 -8.02 -39.60 -30.60
CA ALA A 173 -8.66 -40.91 -30.44
C ALA A 173 -10.20 -40.82 -30.45
N PHE A 174 -10.76 -39.73 -29.91
CA PHE A 174 -12.20 -39.50 -29.93
C PHE A 174 -12.71 -39.19 -31.34
N GLU A 175 -12.00 -38.33 -32.09
CA GLU A 175 -12.31 -38.02 -33.49
C GLU A 175 -12.30 -39.29 -34.38
N GLU A 176 -11.37 -40.22 -34.13
CA GLU A 176 -11.31 -41.51 -34.83
C GLU A 176 -12.50 -42.43 -34.48
N MET A 177 -12.89 -42.49 -33.20
CA MET A 177 -14.03 -43.28 -32.76
C MET A 177 -15.35 -42.78 -33.36
N GLU A 178 -15.53 -41.46 -33.45
CA GLU A 178 -16.72 -40.86 -34.07
C GLU A 178 -16.84 -41.22 -35.56
N ARG A 179 -15.72 -41.23 -36.30
CA ARG A 179 -15.70 -41.68 -37.72
C ARG A 179 -16.08 -43.15 -37.85
N GLN A 180 -15.52 -44.02 -37.01
CA GLN A 180 -15.85 -45.45 -37.02
C GLN A 180 -17.34 -45.71 -36.70
N LEU A 181 -17.91 -44.94 -35.78
CA LEU A 181 -19.34 -45.04 -35.44
C LEU A 181 -20.23 -44.56 -36.58
N ALA A 182 -19.83 -43.52 -37.32
CA ALA A 182 -20.57 -43.03 -38.48
C ALA A 182 -20.60 -44.08 -39.61
N GLU A 183 -19.45 -44.71 -39.90
CA GLU A 183 -19.35 -45.77 -40.92
C GLU A 183 -20.18 -47.00 -40.53
N LYS A 184 -20.16 -47.42 -39.26
CA LYS A 184 -21.01 -48.53 -38.81
C LYS A 184 -22.51 -48.20 -38.91
N ARG A 185 -22.88 -46.94 -38.66
CA ARG A 185 -24.28 -46.48 -38.81
C ARG A 185 -24.72 -46.50 -40.28
N THR A 186 -23.87 -46.07 -41.21
CA THR A 186 -24.19 -46.12 -42.64
C THR A 186 -24.25 -47.57 -43.15
N GLN A 187 -23.30 -48.42 -42.76
CA GLN A 187 -23.31 -49.86 -43.11
C GLN A 187 -24.53 -50.59 -42.54
N LYS A 188 -24.93 -50.28 -41.30
CA LYS A 188 -26.14 -50.84 -40.72
C LYS A 188 -27.40 -50.37 -41.45
N ALA A 189 -27.43 -49.11 -41.90
CA ALA A 189 -28.54 -48.58 -42.69
C ALA A 189 -28.63 -49.23 -44.08
N THR A 190 -27.51 -49.52 -44.74
CA THR A 190 -27.50 -50.22 -46.04
C THR A 190 -27.82 -51.71 -45.91
N ASN A 191 -27.46 -52.35 -44.80
CA ASN A 191 -27.74 -53.78 -44.58
C ASN A 191 -29.15 -54.06 -44.05
N ALA A 192 -29.90 -53.03 -43.65
CA ALA A 192 -31.26 -53.15 -43.10
C ALA A 192 -32.37 -52.80 -44.12
N GLY A 193 -32.00 -52.45 -45.36
CA GLY A 193 -32.92 -52.28 -46.50
C GLY A 193 -32.72 -53.40 -47.51
#